data_AF-A0A538LJW5-F1
#
_entry.id   AF-A0A538LJW5-F1
#
_cell.length_a   1.000
_cell.length_b   1.000
_cell.length_c   1.000
_cell.angle_alpha   90.00
_cell.angle_beta   90.00
_cell.angle_gamma   90.00
#
_symmetry.space_group_name_H-M   'P 1'
#
loop_
_entity.id
_entity.type
_entity.pdbx_description
1 polymer ?
#
loop_
_entity_poly.entity_id
_entity_poly.type
_entity_poly.pdbx_seq_one_letter_code
_entity_poly.pdbx_strand_id
1 'polypeptide(L)' 'MRPVVLGSLYFAVDNVDAVDARAARLGVLAPYPVHGEPAGEVVERPWGDRSFYVVDPWGNDLCFCAGGTLYI' A
#
# COMPACT_ATOMS: atom_id res chain seq x y z
N MET A 1 15.66 -1.54 -15.90
CA MET A 1 14.72 -2.59 -15.42
C MET A 1 14.78 -2.59 -13.91
N ARG A 2 13.67 -2.34 -13.20
CA ARG A 2 13.62 -2.51 -11.73
C ARG A 2 13.66 -4.02 -11.43
N PRO A 3 14.39 -4.48 -10.40
CA PRO A 3 14.31 -5.86 -9.98
C PRO A 3 12.86 -6.17 -9.62
N VAL A 4 12.32 -7.28 -10.11
CA VAL A 4 11.02 -7.79 -9.67
C VAL A 4 11.21 -8.25 -8.23
N VAL A 5 10.72 -7.46 -7.27
CA VAL A 5 10.56 -7.94 -5.90
C VAL A 5 9.46 -9.01 -5.94
N LEU A 6 9.71 -10.15 -5.31
CA LEU A 6 8.91 -11.39 -5.34
C LEU A 6 7.47 -11.27 -4.77
N GLY A 7 6.95 -10.06 -4.63
CA GLY A 7 5.67 -9.72 -3.99
C GLY A 7 5.83 -8.49 -3.10
N SER A 8 4.73 -7.83 -2.77
CA SER A 8 4.72 -6.76 -1.75
C SER A 8 4.72 -7.36 -0.34
N LEU A 9 5.27 -6.63 0.62
CA LEU A 9 5.12 -6.97 2.05
C LEU A 9 3.84 -6.30 2.59
N TYR A 10 3.00 -7.06 3.28
CA TYR A 10 1.71 -6.58 3.77
C TYR A 10 1.72 -6.34 5.28
N PHE A 11 1.19 -5.20 5.70
CA PHE A 11 1.04 -4.81 7.09
C PHE A 11 -0.42 -4.48 7.39
N ALA A 12 -1.04 -5.26 8.28
CA ALA A 12 -2.32 -4.90 8.85
C ALA A 12 -2.11 -3.83 9.92
N VAL A 13 -2.85 -2.72 9.83
CA VAL A 13 -2.74 -1.58 10.76
C VAL A 13 -4.10 -1.12 11.25
N ASP A 14 -4.18 -0.71 12.51
CA ASP A 14 -5.46 -0.29 13.12
C ASP A 14 -6.06 0.96 12.47
N ASN A 15 -5.22 1.84 11.93
CA ASN A 15 -5.64 3.10 11.32
C ASN A 15 -4.84 3.38 10.03
N VAL A 16 -5.36 2.86 8.91
CA VAL A 16 -4.71 2.98 7.60
C VAL A 16 -4.59 4.44 7.14
N ASP A 17 -5.60 5.28 7.42
CA ASP A 17 -5.63 6.68 7.03
C ASP A 17 -4.52 7.50 7.74
N ALA A 18 -4.23 7.17 9.01
CA ALA A 18 -3.12 7.79 9.75
C ALA A 18 -1.74 7.39 9.20
N VAL A 19 -1.59 6.15 8.72
CA VAL A 19 -0.33 5.67 8.12
C VAL A 19 -0.14 6.29 6.74
N ASP A 20 -1.20 6.37 5.92
CA ASP A 20 -1.20 7.06 4.63
C ASP A 20 -0.79 8.53 4.77
N ALA A 21 -1.43 9.28 5.69
CA ALA A 21 -1.08 10.67 5.94
C ALA A 21 0.40 10.85 6.34
N ARG A 22 1.00 9.87 7.01
CA ARG A 22 2.44 9.86 7.31
C ARG A 22 3.28 9.55 6.07
N ALA A 23 2.88 8.58 5.26
CA ALA A 23 3.57 8.24 4.01
C ALA A 23 3.55 9.39 2.99
N ALA A 24 2.43 10.09 2.87
CA ALA A 24 2.30 11.32 2.08
C ALA A 24 3.31 12.39 2.51
N ARG A 25 3.44 12.65 3.82
CA ARG A 25 4.44 13.60 4.35
C ARG A 25 5.89 13.19 4.08
N LEU A 26 6.14 11.89 3.94
CA LEU A 26 7.46 11.35 3.61
C LEU A 26 7.74 11.30 2.10
N GLY A 27 6.72 11.48 1.25
CA GLY A 27 6.85 11.43 -0.21
C GLY A 27 7.13 10.03 -0.75
N VAL A 28 6.63 8.98 -0.09
CA VAL A 28 6.94 7.57 -0.43
C VAL A 28 5.76 6.80 -1.03
N LEU A 29 4.63 7.48 -1.30
CA LEU A 29 3.46 6.86 -1.90
C LEU A 29 3.78 6.24 -3.27
N ALA A 30 3.25 5.04 -3.52
CA ALA A 30 3.52 4.32 -4.77
C ALA A 30 3.00 5.11 -5.99
N PRO A 31 3.85 5.39 -6.99
CA PRO A 31 3.49 6.26 -8.12
C PRO A 31 2.80 5.52 -9.28
N TYR A 32 2.35 4.28 -9.05
CA TYR A 32 1.80 3.41 -10.09
C TYR A 32 0.38 2.95 -9.72
N PRO A 33 -0.42 2.48 -10.69
CA PRO A 33 -1.73 1.92 -10.41
C PRO A 33 -1.64 0.45 -10.01
N VAL A 34 -2.60 0.00 -9.18
CA VAL A 34 -2.86 -1.40 -8.83
C VAL A 34 -4.33 -1.67 -9.15
N HIS A 35 -4.59 -2.70 -9.97
CA HIS A 35 -5.93 -3.03 -10.48
C HIS A 35 -6.69 -1.86 -11.13
N GLY A 36 -5.98 -0.93 -11.78
CA GLY A 36 -6.58 0.21 -12.47
C GLY A 36 -6.86 1.42 -11.57
N GLU A 37 -6.57 1.31 -10.27
CA GLU A 37 -6.72 2.38 -9.29
C GLU A 37 -5.37 2.88 -8.80
N PRO A 38 -5.25 4.12 -8.28
CA PRO A 38 -4.01 4.61 -7.68
C PRO A 38 -3.55 3.69 -6.55
N ALA A 39 -2.30 3.23 -6.59
CA ALA A 39 -1.77 2.39 -5.51
C ALA A 39 -1.44 3.21 -4.27
N GLY A 40 -1.02 4.47 -4.43
CA GLY A 40 -0.68 5.38 -3.34
C GLY A 40 -1.87 6.04 -2.64
N GLU A 41 -3.11 5.65 -2.94
CA GLU A 41 -4.31 6.14 -2.25
C GLU A 41 -4.96 5.01 -1.45
N VAL A 42 -5.53 5.35 -0.30
CA VAL A 42 -6.33 4.40 0.49
C VAL A 42 -7.67 4.20 -0.20
N VAL A 43 -7.82 3.05 -0.85
CA VAL A 43 -9.07 2.68 -1.55
C VAL A 43 -9.54 1.31 -1.11
N GLU A 44 -10.84 1.09 -1.19
CA GLU A 44 -11.44 -0.22 -0.96
C GLU A 44 -11.28 -1.08 -2.22
N ARG A 45 -10.55 -2.18 -2.10
CA ARG A 45 -10.23 -3.07 -3.21
C ARG A 45 -11.39 -4.01 -3.51
N PRO A 46 -11.44 -4.61 -4.71
CA PRO A 46 -12.52 -5.52 -5.11
C PRO A 46 -12.75 -6.73 -4.17
N TRP A 47 -11.76 -7.09 -3.36
CA TRP A 47 -11.84 -8.16 -2.36
C TRP A 47 -12.18 -7.66 -0.94
N GLY A 48 -12.50 -6.38 -0.78
CA GLY A 48 -13.05 -5.79 0.44
C GLY A 48 -12.04 -5.24 1.45
N ASP A 49 -10.73 -5.25 1.14
CA ASP A 49 -9.76 -4.56 1.99
C ASP A 49 -9.68 -3.06 1.67
N ARG A 50 -9.37 -2.23 2.67
CA ARG A 50 -8.91 -0.85 2.43
C ARG A 50 -7.40 -0.83 2.50
N SER A 51 -6.74 -0.48 1.41
CA SER A 51 -5.28 -0.59 1.33
C SER A 51 -4.62 0.47 0.43
N PHE A 52 -3.37 0.79 0.73
CA PHE A 52 -2.49 1.61 -0.10
C PHE A 52 -1.06 1.07 -0.09
N TYR A 53 -0.28 1.48 -1.09
CA TYR A 53 1.09 1.03 -1.32
C TYR A 53 2.08 2.18 -1.19
N VAL A 54 3.27 1.85 -0.69
CA VAL A 54 4.45 2.72 -0.68
C VAL A 54 5.63 1.99 -1.30
N VAL A 55 6.62 2.78 -1.73
CA VAL A 55 7.92 2.26 -2.17
C VAL A 55 8.96 2.69 -1.15
N ASP A 56 9.64 1.73 -0.54
CA ASP A 56 10.71 2.02 0.39
C ASP A 56 11.98 2.54 -0.33
N PRO A 57 13.00 3.04 0.39
CA PRO A 57 14.23 3.56 -0.23
C PRO A 57 15.05 2.54 -1.03
N TRP A 58 14.82 1.24 -0.82
CA TRP A 58 15.49 0.16 -1.55
C TRP A 58 14.67 -0.33 -2.75
N GLY A 59 13.48 0.25 -2.96
CA GLY A 59 12.59 -0.05 -4.06
C GLY A 59 11.64 -1.20 -3.80
N ASN A 60 11.49 -1.66 -2.56
CA ASN A 60 10.50 -2.67 -2.18
C ASN A 60 9.12 -2.04 -2.04
N ASP A 61 8.12 -2.78 -2.50
CA ASP A 61 6.72 -2.38 -2.38
C ASP A 61 6.16 -2.87 -1.04
N LEU A 62 5.60 -1.96 -0.26
CA LEU A 62 4.93 -2.28 1.00
C LEU A 62 3.45 -1.91 0.86
N CYS A 63 2.57 -2.80 1.29
CA CYS A 63 1.12 -2.58 1.33
C CYS A 63 0.67 -2.45 2.79
N PHE A 64 -0.10 -1.42 3.09
CA PHE A 64 -0.75 -1.24 4.37
C PHE A 64 -2.24 -1.43 4.19
N CYS A 65 -2.84 -2.37 4.92
CA CYS A 65 -4.27 -2.64 4.91
C CYS A 65 -4.90 -2.37 6.28
N ALA A 66 -6.16 -1.96 6.29
CA ALA A 66 -6.90 -1.75 7.53
C ALA A 66 -7.05 -3.07 8.32
N GLY A 67 -6.89 -3.00 9.64
CA GLY A 67 -7.08 -4.14 10.53
C GLY A 67 -8.51 -4.68 10.46
N GLY A 68 -8.65 -6.01 10.50
CA GLY A 68 -9.95 -6.70 10.48
C GLY A 68 -10.41 -7.17 9.09
N THR A 69 -9.76 -6.76 8.00
CA THR A 69 -9.95 -7.35 6.66
C THR A 69 -8.96 -8.50 6.48
N LEU A 70 -9.35 -9.70 6.91
CA LEU A 70 -8.51 -10.90 6.89
C LEU A 70 -8.72 -11.71 5.60
N TYR A 71 -8.22 -11.22 4.47
CA TYR A 71 -7.94 -12.06 3.30
C TYR A 71 -6.67 -11.51 2.63
N ILE A 72 -5.58 -12.27 2.71
CA ILE A 72 -4.31 -12.05 1.98
C ILE A 72 -4.13 -13.23 1.02
#